data_AF-A0A7X6LWJ1-F1
#
_entry.id   AF-A0A7X6LWJ1-F1
#
_cell.length_a   1.000
_cell.length_b   1.000
_cell.length_c   1.000
_cell.angle_alpha   90.00
_cell.angle_beta   90.00
_cell.angle_gamma   90.00
#
_symmetry.space_group_name_H-M   'P 1'
#
loop_
_entity.id
_entity.type
_entity.pdbx_description
1 polymer ?
#
loop_
_entity_poly.entity_id
_entity_poly.type
_entity_poly.pdbx_seq_one_letter_code
_entity_poly.pdbx_strand_id
1 'polypeptide(L)'
;MTDIDYLFGSGDGGVQRWSSRADLDLRGDGSPDAVRLDFDGDGRADDALWDWDGDGDAEIAALDLDDDGVLDRFFADSDGLGTWDQPVWSVSE
;
A
#
# COMPACT_ATOMS: atom_id res chain seq x y z
N MET A 1 12.23 -9.52 5.96
CA MET A 1 12.31 -8.82 4.66
C MET A 1 13.03 -7.50 4.85
N THR A 2 13.64 -6.92 3.82
CA THR A 2 14.10 -5.52 3.89
C THR A 2 13.42 -4.62 2.88
N ASP A 3 12.99 -5.16 1.74
CA ASP A 3 12.42 -4.39 0.64
C ASP A 3 11.08 -4.99 0.25
N ILE A 4 10.14 -4.12 -0.12
CA ILE A 4 8.79 -4.46 -0.58
C ILE A 4 8.67 -4.00 -2.03
N ASP A 5 8.20 -4.90 -2.88
CA ASP A 5 7.93 -4.67 -4.29
C ASP A 5 6.48 -4.23 -4.53
N TYR A 6 6.27 -3.28 -5.45
CA TYR A 6 4.94 -2.79 -5.78
C TYR A 6 4.88 -2.20 -7.20
N LEU A 7 3.65 -2.09 -7.74
CA LEU A 7 3.38 -1.65 -9.10
C LEU A 7 2.67 -0.29 -9.11
N PHE A 8 3.08 0.56 -10.05
CA PHE A 8 2.34 1.77 -10.40
C PHE A 8 2.11 1.83 -11.90
N GLY A 9 0.89 2.17 -12.30
CA GLY A 9 0.49 2.27 -13.69
C GLY A 9 -0.74 3.15 -13.89
N SER A 10 -1.05 3.44 -15.15
CA SER A 10 -2.20 4.27 -15.53
C SER A 10 -3.48 3.45 -15.83
N GLY A 11 -3.45 2.12 -15.70
CA GLY A 11 -4.56 1.25 -16.10
C GLY A 11 -4.52 0.76 -17.55
N ASP A 12 -3.62 1.26 -18.40
CA ASP A 12 -3.48 0.88 -19.82
C ASP A 12 -2.55 -0.34 -20.05
N GLY A 13 -2.20 -1.08 -18.99
CA GLY A 13 -1.31 -2.25 -19.05
C GLY A 13 0.19 -1.95 -19.03
N GLY A 14 0.58 -0.67 -19.07
CA GLY A 14 1.94 -0.24 -18.77
C GLY A 14 2.12 -0.02 -17.27
N VAL A 15 2.89 -0.89 -16.62
CA VAL A 15 3.22 -0.78 -15.18
C VAL A 15 4.71 -0.64 -14.97
N GLN A 16 5.08 0.14 -13.96
CA GLN A 16 6.43 0.27 -13.45
C GLN A 16 6.51 -0.46 -12.11
N ARG A 17 7.49 -1.37 -11.98
CA ARG A 17 7.82 -2.00 -10.69
C ARG A 17 8.80 -1.14 -9.93
N TRP A 18 8.53 -0.99 -8.64
CA TRP A 18 9.37 -0.30 -7.68
C TRP A 18 9.65 -1.23 -6.52
N SER A 19 10.78 -1.02 -5.86
CA SER A 19 11.12 -1.69 -4.62
C SER A 19 11.62 -0.64 -3.63
N SER A 20 11.07 -0.64 -2.43
CA SER A 20 11.48 0.27 -1.36
C SER A 20 11.65 -0.45 -0.04
N ARG A 21 12.53 0.07 0.79
CA ARG A 21 12.77 -0.49 2.12
C ARG A 21 11.53 -0.28 3.00
N ALA A 22 11.05 -1.32 3.67
CA ALA A 22 9.99 -1.18 4.65
C ALA A 22 10.43 -0.27 5.82
N ASP A 23 9.56 0.66 6.21
CA ASP A 23 9.81 1.70 7.22
C ASP A 23 8.65 1.92 8.21
N LEU A 24 7.53 1.23 7.99
CA LEU A 24 6.35 1.25 8.84
C LEU A 24 6.00 -0.18 9.29
N ASP A 25 5.70 -0.34 10.57
CA ASP A 25 5.22 -1.60 11.17
C ASP A 25 3.71 -1.47 11.39
N LEU A 26 2.92 -2.14 10.55
CA LEU A 26 1.46 -2.15 10.63
C LEU A 26 0.93 -3.34 11.41
N ARG A 27 1.67 -4.45 11.46
CA ARG A 27 1.30 -5.62 12.28
C ARG A 27 1.53 -5.41 13.77
N GLY A 28 2.43 -4.51 14.14
CA GLY A 28 2.83 -4.26 15.53
C GLY A 28 3.72 -5.33 16.13
N ASP A 29 4.50 -6.05 15.30
CA ASP A 29 5.42 -7.11 15.72
C ASP A 29 6.84 -6.58 16.05
N GLY A 30 7.13 -5.33 15.69
CA GLY A 30 8.43 -4.68 15.85
C GLY A 30 9.31 -4.75 14.60
N SER A 31 8.84 -5.37 13.51
CA SER A 31 9.49 -5.37 12.20
C SER A 31 8.68 -4.55 11.20
N PRO A 32 9.30 -3.64 10.42
CA PRO A 32 8.59 -2.95 9.36
C PRO A 32 8.12 -3.92 8.27
N ASP A 33 6.87 -3.77 7.87
CA ASP A 33 6.18 -4.57 6.86
C ASP A 33 5.36 -3.71 5.88
N ALA A 34 5.53 -2.38 5.93
CA ALA A 34 4.95 -1.45 4.99
C ALA A 34 5.94 -0.34 4.58
N VAL A 35 5.70 0.25 3.42
CA VAL A 35 6.42 1.41 2.88
C VAL A 35 5.51 2.63 2.94
N ARG A 36 6.00 3.74 3.49
CA ARG A 36 5.28 5.02 3.45
C ARG A 36 5.45 5.77 2.14
N LEU A 37 4.39 6.41 1.68
CA LEU A 37 4.35 7.18 0.45
C LEU A 37 3.18 8.17 0.45
N ASP A 38 3.20 9.07 -0.53
CA ASP A 38 2.15 10.05 -0.82
C ASP A 38 1.27 9.46 -1.94
N PHE A 39 0.31 8.61 -1.58
CA PHE A 39 -0.54 7.91 -2.53
C PHE A 39 -1.72 8.77 -2.96
N ASP A 40 -2.28 9.55 -2.04
CA ASP A 40 -3.43 10.43 -2.30
C ASP A 40 -3.04 11.80 -2.92
N GLY A 41 -1.76 12.17 -2.89
CA GLY A 41 -1.18 13.31 -3.57
C GLY A 41 -1.31 14.63 -2.80
N ASP A 42 -1.50 14.58 -1.49
CA ASP A 42 -1.61 15.77 -0.63
C ASP A 42 -0.24 16.42 -0.33
N GLY A 43 0.85 15.72 -0.62
CA GLY A 43 2.23 16.17 -0.39
C GLY A 43 2.91 15.56 0.85
N ARG A 44 2.30 14.56 1.48
CA ARG A 44 2.82 13.90 2.69
C ARG A 44 2.90 12.39 2.51
N ALA A 45 3.77 11.76 3.29
CA ALA A 45 3.97 10.32 3.25
C ALA A 45 3.32 9.64 4.47
N ASP A 46 2.01 9.79 4.60
CA ASP A 46 1.18 9.16 5.64
C ASP A 46 0.36 7.97 5.12
N ASP A 47 0.23 7.81 3.81
CA ASP A 47 -0.24 6.58 3.20
C ASP A 47 0.82 5.46 3.27
N ALA A 48 0.37 4.23 3.08
CA ALA A 48 1.21 3.04 3.16
C ALA A 48 0.88 2.00 2.08
N LEU A 49 1.92 1.36 1.55
CA LEU A 49 1.83 0.09 0.82
C LEU A 49 2.26 -1.04 1.75
N TRP A 50 1.37 -2.00 1.97
CA TRP A 50 1.50 -3.05 2.97
C TRP A 50 1.66 -4.43 2.34
N ASP A 51 2.75 -5.11 2.70
CA ASP A 51 2.98 -6.55 2.53
C ASP A 51 2.20 -7.31 3.65
N TRP A 52 0.94 -7.62 3.37
CA TRP A 52 -0.01 -8.20 4.33
C TRP A 52 0.23 -9.69 4.54
N ASP A 53 0.78 -10.42 3.59
CA ASP A 53 1.05 -11.86 3.76
C ASP A 53 2.52 -12.18 4.10
N GLY A 54 3.41 -11.20 3.95
CA GLY A 54 4.81 -11.28 4.32
C GLY A 54 5.65 -11.97 3.27
N ASP A 55 5.32 -11.87 1.98
CA ASP A 55 6.06 -12.50 0.89
C ASP A 55 7.05 -11.54 0.18
N GLY A 56 6.92 -10.24 0.44
CA GLY A 56 7.78 -9.17 -0.08
C GLY A 56 7.19 -8.38 -1.24
N ASP A 57 5.98 -8.69 -1.72
CA ASP A 57 5.19 -7.81 -2.57
C ASP A 57 4.16 -7.05 -1.68
N ALA A 58 3.61 -5.94 -2.17
CA ALA A 58 2.54 -5.23 -1.49
C ALA A 58 1.17 -5.69 -1.98
N GLU A 59 0.23 -5.94 -1.07
CA GLU A 59 -1.14 -6.35 -1.40
C GLU A 59 -2.15 -5.23 -1.17
N ILE A 60 -1.85 -4.33 -0.22
CA ILE A 60 -2.81 -3.34 0.26
C ILE A 60 -2.19 -1.94 0.21
N ALA A 61 -2.85 -1.03 -0.49
CA ALA A 61 -2.67 0.41 -0.32
C ALA A 61 -3.61 0.88 0.80
N ALA A 62 -3.05 1.45 1.86
CA ALA A 62 -3.78 2.01 2.98
C ALA A 62 -3.58 3.53 3.02
N LEU A 63 -4.68 4.29 3.04
CA LEU A 63 -4.66 5.74 2.94
C LEU A 63 -5.14 6.40 4.24
N ASP A 64 -4.46 7.47 4.66
CA ASP A 64 -4.84 8.36 5.77
C ASP A 64 -5.42 9.65 5.19
N LEU A 65 -6.74 9.70 4.99
CA LEU A 65 -7.38 10.77 4.23
C LEU A 65 -7.65 12.03 5.06
N ASP A 66 -7.51 11.94 6.39
CA ASP A 66 -7.72 13.07 7.29
C ASP A 66 -6.49 13.48 8.12
N ASP A 67 -5.32 12.96 7.77
CA ASP A 67 -4.01 13.32 8.31
C ASP A 67 -3.90 13.08 9.85
N ASP A 68 -4.68 12.18 10.41
CA ASP A 68 -4.73 11.97 11.87
C ASP A 68 -3.75 10.88 12.35
N GLY A 69 -3.08 10.21 11.41
CA GLY A 69 -2.16 9.10 11.65
C GLY A 69 -2.87 7.75 11.72
N VAL A 70 -4.16 7.67 11.41
CA VAL A 70 -4.95 6.45 11.33
C VAL A 70 -5.37 6.19 9.89
N LEU A 71 -5.12 4.96 9.42
CA LEU A 71 -5.48 4.56 8.07
C LEU A 71 -7.01 4.39 7.94
N ASP A 72 -7.62 5.09 6.99
CA ASP A 72 -9.07 5.15 6.77
C ASP A 72 -9.57 4.16 5.72
N ARG A 73 -8.82 4.04 4.63
CA ARG A 73 -9.26 3.36 3.41
C ARG A 73 -8.20 2.41 2.93
N PHE A 74 -8.64 1.26 2.45
CA PHE A 74 -7.78 0.18 1.99
C PHE A 74 -8.18 -0.20 0.57
N PHE A 75 -7.19 -0.35 -0.30
CA PHE A 75 -7.36 -0.74 -1.69
C PHE A 75 -6.39 -1.85 -2.08
N ALA A 76 -6.77 -2.66 -3.06
CA ALA A 76 -5.97 -3.70 -3.68
C ALA A 76 -5.88 -3.48 -5.20
N ASP A 77 -4.85 -4.06 -5.80
CA ASP A 77 -4.59 -4.03 -7.26
C ASP A 77 -4.74 -5.43 -7.86
N SER A 78 -5.93 -6.04 -7.76
CA SER A 78 -6.11 -7.45 -8.14
C SER A 78 -5.91 -7.73 -9.64
N ASP A 79 -6.00 -6.71 -10.49
CA ASP A 79 -5.76 -6.80 -11.92
C ASP A 79 -4.29 -6.54 -12.32
N GLY A 80 -3.45 -6.10 -11.38
CA GLY A 80 -2.02 -5.91 -11.60
C GLY A 80 -1.68 -4.73 -12.53
N LEU A 81 -2.60 -3.76 -12.69
CA LEU A 81 -2.39 -2.59 -13.53
C LEU A 81 -1.75 -1.42 -12.79
N GLY A 82 -1.40 -1.62 -11.51
CA GLY A 82 -0.75 -0.63 -10.65
C GLY A 82 -1.65 0.58 -10.36
N THR A 83 -2.97 0.39 -10.39
CA THR A 83 -3.98 1.43 -10.19
C THR A 83 -4.55 1.43 -8.78
N TRP A 84 -4.50 0.30 -8.07
CA TRP A 84 -4.97 0.20 -6.69
C TRP A 84 -6.41 0.71 -6.52
N ASP A 85 -7.30 0.36 -7.44
CA ASP A 85 -8.66 0.91 -7.52
C ASP A 85 -9.73 0.06 -6.84
N GLN A 86 -9.36 -1.11 -6.32
CA GLN A 86 -10.33 -2.05 -5.74
C GLN A 86 -10.41 -1.88 -4.23
N PRO A 87 -11.50 -1.32 -3.66
CA PRO A 87 -11.60 -1.17 -2.22
C PRO A 87 -11.61 -2.53 -1.54
N VAL A 88 -10.77 -2.69 -0.52
CA VAL A 88 -10.78 -3.87 0.36
C VAL A 88 -11.88 -3.66 1.38
N TRP A 89 -13.10 -4.01 1.02
CA TRP A 89 -14.21 -4.03 1.97
C TRP A 89 -14.08 -5.29 2.82
N SER A 90 -13.97 -5.14 4.14
CA SER A 90 -14.23 -6.26 5.02
C SER A 90 -15.70 -6.66 4.79
N VAL A 91 -15.92 -7.87 4.27
CA VAL A 91 -17.23 -8.55 4.28
C VAL A 91 -17.85 -8.37 5.67
N SER A 92 -18.76 -7.41 5.78
CA SER A 92 -19.69 -7.32 6.88
C SER A 92 -20.99 -7.83 6.30
N GLU A 93 -21.27 -9.11 6.56
CA GLU A 93 -22.58 -9.81 6.65
C GLU A 93 -22.50 -11.26 6.15
#